data_AF-A0A9X2W3J3-F1
#
_entry.id   AF-A0A9X2W3J3-F1
#
_cell.length_a   1.000
_cell.length_b   1.000
_cell.length_c   1.000
_cell.angle_alpha   90.00
_cell.angle_beta   90.00
_cell.angle_gamma   90.00
#
_symmetry.space_group_name_H-M   'P 1'
#
loop_
_entity.id
_entity.type
_entity.pdbx_description
1 polymer ?
#
loop_
_entity_poly.entity_id
_entity_poly.type
_entity_poly.pdbx_seq_one_letter_code
_entity_poly.pdbx_strand_id
1 'polypeptide(L)'
;MSAIAAFIGRLLLALLFVLAGIPKIIDPSSAASLLEAANLPGSLAQPVGVFEVVAGLLLALGFMTRLVSILLFGFTLLTVFFFHNQFGDPLQAAQAIKNVAIAGGLLMVFAYGHMYWGYDRMRAQRKGERAAADAEARAHEAELRAARAEGRAEALGTRDRDGDGHPG
;
A
#
# COMPACT_ATOMS: atom_id res chain seq x y z
N MET A 1 -11.30 -6.62 14.64
CA MET A 1 -12.57 -5.95 14.25
C MET A 1 -12.34 -4.65 13.45
N SER A 2 -11.34 -3.82 13.76
CA SER A 2 -11.06 -2.56 13.04
C SER A 2 -10.69 -2.71 11.54
N ALA A 3 -10.06 -3.82 11.15
CA ALA A 3 -9.62 -4.03 9.76
C ALA A 3 -10.77 -4.22 8.76
N ILE A 4 -11.85 -4.91 9.15
CA ILE A 4 -13.03 -5.09 8.30
C ILE A 4 -13.74 -3.75 8.11
N ALA A 5 -13.90 -2.96 9.17
CA ALA A 5 -14.48 -1.62 9.10
C ALA A 5 -13.66 -0.68 8.20
N ALA A 6 -12.32 -0.71 8.30
CA ALA A 6 -11.44 0.09 7.44
C ALA A 6 -11.53 -0.34 5.96
N PHE A 7 -11.63 -1.65 5.69
CA PHE A 7 -11.82 -2.17 4.34
C PHE A 7 -13.17 -1.73 3.74
N ILE A 8 -14.26 -1.89 4.51
CA ILE A 8 -15.60 -1.47 4.08
C ILE A 8 -15.64 0.04 3.84
N GLY A 9 -15.10 0.84 4.77
CA GLY A 9 -15.05 2.30 4.62
C GLY A 9 -14.32 2.73 3.36
N ARG A 10 -13.17 2.10 3.05
CA ARG A 10 -12.44 2.34 1.81
C ARG A 10 -13.22 1.95 0.57
N LEU A 11 -13.92 0.81 0.61
CA LEU A 11 -14.74 0.35 -0.50
C LEU A 11 -15.93 1.28 -0.77
N LEU A 12 -16.58 1.79 0.28
CA LEU A 12 -17.66 2.76 0.17
C LEU A 12 -17.17 4.09 -0.41
N LEU A 13 -16.02 4.59 0.06
CA LEU A 13 -15.40 5.80 -0.51
C LEU A 13 -15.05 5.59 -1.99
N ALA A 14 -14.43 4.46 -2.33
CA ALA A 14 -14.09 4.12 -3.70
C ALA A 14 -15.33 4.03 -4.61
N LEU A 15 -16.42 3.42 -4.12
CA LEU A 15 -17.66 3.26 -4.86
C LEU A 15 -18.24 4.62 -5.29
N LEU A 16 -18.15 5.65 -4.44
CA LEU A 16 -18.60 6.99 -4.77
C LEU A 16 -17.88 7.55 -6.00
N PHE A 17 -16.56 7.42 -6.08
CA PHE A 17 -15.78 7.92 -7.22
C PHE A 17 -16.06 7.11 -8.49
N VAL A 18 -16.20 5.79 -8.38
CA VAL A 18 -16.53 4.95 -9.54
C VAL A 18 -17.90 5.32 -10.11
N LEU A 19 -18.92 5.45 -9.25
CA LEU A 19 -20.27 5.83 -9.69
C LEU A 19 -20.33 7.27 -10.20
N ALA A 20 -19.52 8.18 -9.66
CA ALA A 20 -19.44 9.56 -10.15
C ALA A 20 -18.73 9.67 -11.51
N GLY A 21 -17.76 8.79 -11.79
CA GLY A 21 -16.95 8.84 -13.00
C GLY A 21 -17.56 8.13 -14.20
N ILE A 22 -18.29 7.04 -14.00
CA ILE A 22 -18.92 6.27 -15.11
C ILE A 22 -19.77 7.16 -16.03
N PRO A 23 -20.67 8.03 -15.53
CA PRO A 23 -21.47 8.90 -16.39
C PRO A 23 -20.61 9.86 -17.21
N LYS A 24 -19.50 10.38 -16.64
CA LYS A 24 -18.58 11.30 -17.32
C LYS A 24 -17.80 10.62 -18.47
N ILE A 25 -17.71 9.30 -18.46
CA ILE A 25 -17.09 8.50 -19.53
C ILE A 25 -18.14 8.13 -20.60
N ILE A 26 -19.34 7.74 -20.18
CA ILE A 26 -20.41 7.28 -21.09
C ILE A 26 -21.01 8.46 -21.86
N ASP A 27 -21.26 9.56 -21.17
CA ASP A 27 -21.75 10.81 -21.75
C ASP A 27 -20.90 11.99 -21.31
N PRO A 28 -19.75 12.23 -21.98
CA PRO A 28 -18.88 13.36 -21.68
C PRO A 28 -19.54 14.71 -21.99
N SER A 29 -20.59 14.75 -22.81
CA SER A 29 -21.20 16.00 -23.29
C SER A 29 -21.93 16.73 -22.17
N SER A 30 -22.68 16.00 -21.35
CA SER A 30 -23.33 16.56 -20.15
C SER A 30 -22.31 17.04 -19.13
N ALA A 31 -21.23 16.30 -18.91
CA ALA A 31 -20.14 16.72 -18.02
C ALA A 31 -19.35 17.94 -18.55
N ALA A 32 -19.16 18.04 -19.87
CA ALA A 32 -18.50 19.17 -20.51
C ALA A 32 -19.29 20.47 -20.33
N SER A 33 -20.62 20.43 -20.51
CA SER A 33 -21.47 21.60 -20.28
C SER A 33 -21.43 22.11 -18.83
N LEU A 34 -21.35 21.20 -17.85
CA LEU A 34 -21.18 21.56 -16.44
C LEU A 34 -19.81 22.21 -16.17
N LEU A 35 -18.74 21.70 -16.78
CA LEU A 35 -17.40 22.27 -16.66
C LEU A 35 -17.33 23.67 -17.28
N GLU A 36 -17.93 23.84 -18.45
CA GLU A 36 -17.99 25.15 -19.12
C GLU A 36 -18.78 26.17 -18.29
N ALA A 37 -19.88 25.75 -17.65
CA ALA A 37 -20.61 26.59 -16.70
C ALA A 37 -19.77 26.99 -15.48
N ALA A 38 -18.78 26.17 -15.11
CA ALA A 38 -17.79 26.45 -14.06
C ALA A 38 -16.52 27.19 -14.57
N ASN A 39 -16.52 27.68 -15.82
CA ASN A 39 -15.38 28.32 -16.49
C ASN A 39 -14.14 27.40 -16.65
N LEU A 40 -14.36 26.09 -16.74
CA LEU A 40 -13.33 25.09 -17.00
C LEU A 40 -13.47 24.55 -18.44
N PRO A 41 -12.36 24.12 -19.08
CA PRO A 41 -12.42 23.53 -20.41
C PRO A 41 -13.27 22.24 -20.43
N GLY A 42 -14.29 22.18 -21.29
CA GLY A 42 -15.13 20.99 -21.46
C GLY A 42 -14.35 19.74 -21.88
N SER A 43 -13.18 19.90 -22.50
CA SER A 43 -12.25 18.80 -22.83
C SER A 43 -11.74 18.02 -21.61
N LEU A 44 -11.89 18.57 -20.40
CA LEU A 44 -11.52 17.89 -19.15
C LEU A 44 -12.56 16.85 -18.70
N ALA A 45 -13.76 16.84 -19.25
CA ALA A 45 -14.84 15.93 -18.83
C ALA A 45 -14.40 14.46 -18.86
N GLN A 46 -13.86 14.04 -19.99
CA GLN A 46 -13.43 12.65 -20.21
C GLN A 46 -12.22 12.24 -19.36
N PRO A 47 -11.11 12.99 -19.29
CA PRO A 47 -9.99 12.63 -18.43
C PRO A 47 -10.36 12.66 -16.94
N VAL A 48 -11.24 13.56 -16.50
CA VAL A 48 -11.76 13.57 -15.12
C VAL A 48 -12.57 12.31 -14.83
N GLY A 49 -13.47 11.91 -15.73
CA GLY A 49 -14.24 10.67 -15.58
C GLY A 49 -13.34 9.43 -15.49
N VAL A 50 -12.36 9.31 -16.38
CA VAL A 50 -11.38 8.21 -16.34
C VAL A 50 -10.57 8.25 -15.05
N PHE A 51 -10.11 9.42 -14.62
CA PHE A 51 -9.38 9.59 -13.37
C PHE A 51 -10.21 9.12 -12.16
N GLU A 52 -11.47 9.56 -12.04
CA GLU A 52 -12.34 9.17 -10.93
C GLU A 52 -12.56 7.65 -10.87
N VAL A 53 -12.82 7.01 -12.00
CA VAL A 53 -13.01 5.55 -12.05
C VAL A 53 -11.72 4.81 -11.71
N VAL A 54 -10.59 5.18 -12.33
CA VAL A 54 -9.31 4.52 -12.09
C VAL A 54 -8.86 4.73 -10.64
N ALA A 55 -8.89 5.97 -10.15
CA ALA A 55 -8.52 6.28 -8.77
C ALA A 55 -9.46 5.60 -7.76
N GLY A 56 -10.76 5.55 -8.03
CA GLY A 56 -11.73 4.80 -7.23
C GLY A 56 -11.38 3.31 -7.18
N LEU A 57 -11.08 2.69 -8.32
CA LEU A 57 -10.67 1.27 -8.37
C LEU A 57 -9.34 1.03 -7.64
N LEU A 58 -8.34 1.89 -7.81
CA LEU A 58 -7.06 1.78 -7.09
C LEU A 58 -7.27 1.92 -5.57
N LEU A 59 -8.15 2.82 -5.15
CA LEU A 59 -8.54 2.97 -3.75
C LEU A 59 -9.23 1.70 -3.23
N ALA A 60 -10.19 1.13 -3.98
CA ALA A 60 -10.89 -0.09 -3.62
C ALA A 60 -9.95 -1.29 -3.45
N LEU A 61 -9.06 -1.48 -4.44
CA LEU A 61 -8.06 -2.56 -4.44
C LEU A 61 -6.99 -2.35 -3.36
N GLY A 62 -6.80 -1.12 -2.90
CA GLY A 62 -5.79 -0.79 -1.92
C GLY A 62 -4.39 -0.58 -2.50
N PHE A 63 -4.31 -0.30 -3.80
CA PHE A 63 -3.06 -0.01 -4.46
C PHE A 63 -2.70 1.46 -4.28
N MET A 64 -1.47 1.75 -3.84
CA MET A 64 -0.97 3.11 -3.59
C MET A 64 -1.95 3.98 -2.78
N THR A 65 -2.61 3.41 -1.78
CA THR A 65 -3.71 4.05 -1.03
C THR A 65 -3.39 5.46 -0.57
N ARG A 66 -2.20 5.72 -0.01
CA ARG A 66 -1.82 7.07 0.43
C ARG A 66 -1.82 8.07 -0.71
N LEU A 67 -1.21 7.74 -1.84
CA LEU A 67 -1.13 8.63 -3.00
C LEU A 67 -2.52 8.87 -3.61
N VAL A 68 -3.29 7.80 -3.78
CA VAL A 68 -4.64 7.88 -4.36
C VAL A 68 -5.58 8.67 -3.44
N SER A 69 -5.49 8.47 -2.13
CA SER A 69 -6.32 9.18 -1.15
C SER A 69 -6.04 10.69 -1.16
N ILE A 70 -4.78 11.11 -1.23
CA ILE A 70 -4.45 12.54 -1.24
C ILE A 70 -4.83 13.20 -2.57
N LEU A 71 -4.68 12.49 -3.70
CA LEU A 71 -5.13 12.96 -5.00
C LEU A 71 -6.66 13.14 -5.03
N LEU A 72 -7.41 12.12 -4.58
CA LEU A 72 -8.86 12.18 -4.48
C LEU A 72 -9.33 13.26 -3.49
N PHE A 73 -8.59 13.48 -2.39
CA PHE A 73 -8.87 14.53 -1.43
C PHE A 73 -8.78 15.91 -2.09
N GLY A 74 -7.66 16.20 -2.76
CA GLY A 74 -7.47 17.46 -3.49
C GLY A 74 -8.51 17.65 -4.58
N PHE A 75 -8.79 16.59 -5.35
CA PHE A 75 -9.85 16.59 -6.36
C PHE A 75 -11.23 16.91 -5.79
N THR A 76 -11.59 16.30 -4.66
CA THR A 76 -12.90 16.51 -4.01
C THR A 76 -13.06 17.95 -3.54
N LEU A 77 -12.00 18.54 -2.97
CA LEU A 77 -12.01 19.95 -2.58
C LEU A 77 -12.11 20.90 -3.78
N LEU A 78 -11.42 20.57 -4.87
CA LEU A 78 -11.51 21.33 -6.11
C LEU A 78 -12.95 21.33 -6.66
N THR A 79 -13.61 20.17 -6.63
CA THR A 79 -15.02 20.05 -7.03
C THR A 79 -15.94 20.92 -6.17
N VAL A 80 -15.75 20.95 -4.85
CA VAL A 80 -16.53 21.84 -3.97
C VAL A 80 -16.31 23.31 -4.35
N PHE A 81 -15.06 23.71 -4.55
CA PHE A 81 -14.70 25.09 -4.86
C PHE A 81 -15.29 25.58 -6.18
N PHE A 82 -15.23 24.76 -7.25
CA PHE A 82 -15.72 25.15 -8.56
C PHE A 82 -17.24 25.02 -8.70
N PHE A 83 -17.85 23.98 -8.13
CA PHE A 83 -19.26 23.67 -8.39
C PHE A 83 -20.23 24.07 -7.29
N HIS A 84 -19.77 24.32 -6.06
CA HIS A 84 -20.65 24.55 -4.90
C HIS A 84 -20.29 25.83 -4.13
N ASN A 85 -19.90 26.88 -4.86
CA ASN A 85 -19.51 28.17 -4.26
C ASN A 85 -20.72 29.07 -3.89
N GLN A 86 -21.96 28.65 -4.19
CA GLN A 86 -23.17 29.40 -3.81
C GLN A 86 -23.77 28.83 -2.52
N PHE A 87 -23.19 29.19 -1.38
CA PHE A 87 -23.70 28.81 -0.05
C PHE A 87 -25.08 29.41 0.30
N GLY A 88 -25.64 30.27 -0.57
CA GLY A 88 -26.99 30.80 -0.44
C GLY A 88 -28.10 29.83 -0.84
N ASP A 89 -27.79 28.77 -1.60
CA ASP A 89 -28.72 27.69 -1.93
C ASP A 89 -28.52 26.51 -0.96
N PRO A 90 -29.52 26.16 -0.13
CA PRO A 90 -29.45 25.04 0.80
C PRO A 90 -29.07 23.70 0.13
N LEU A 91 -29.48 23.50 -1.13
CA LEU A 91 -29.17 22.27 -1.86
C LEU A 91 -27.68 22.18 -2.21
N GLN A 92 -27.08 23.28 -2.68
CA GLN A 92 -25.65 23.34 -2.98
C GLN A 92 -24.81 23.23 -1.71
N ALA A 93 -25.22 23.91 -0.63
CA ALA A 93 -24.55 23.81 0.66
C ALA A 93 -24.54 22.36 1.18
N ALA A 94 -25.65 21.62 1.04
CA ALA A 94 -25.72 20.22 1.45
C ALA A 94 -24.76 19.33 0.64
N GLN A 95 -24.62 19.55 -0.67
CA GLN A 95 -23.68 18.81 -1.50
C GLN A 95 -22.22 19.18 -1.18
N ALA A 96 -21.94 20.45 -0.90
CA ALA A 96 -20.63 20.90 -0.44
C ALA A 96 -20.21 20.18 0.83
N ILE A 97 -21.09 20.15 1.83
CA ILE A 97 -20.84 19.48 3.12
C ILE A 97 -20.62 17.97 2.92
N LYS A 98 -21.40 17.31 2.05
CA LYS A 98 -21.17 15.90 1.69
C LYS A 98 -19.77 15.68 1.12
N ASN A 99 -19.34 16.49 0.16
CA ASN A 99 -18.01 16.38 -0.43
C ASN A 99 -16.89 16.68 0.57
N VAL A 100 -17.09 17.65 1.49
CA VAL A 100 -16.16 17.91 2.59
C VAL A 100 -16.06 16.70 3.53
N ALA A 101 -17.17 16.05 3.86
CA ALA A 101 -17.16 14.83 4.66
C ALA A 101 -16.43 13.67 3.96
N ILE A 102 -16.60 13.52 2.63
CA ILE A 102 -15.87 12.55 1.81
C ILE A 102 -14.36 12.86 1.86
N ALA A 103 -13.97 14.13 1.72
CA ALA A 103 -12.59 14.56 1.84
C ALA A 103 -11.99 14.22 3.23
N GLY A 104 -12.76 14.40 4.31
CA GLY A 104 -12.37 13.95 5.65
C GLY A 104 -12.16 12.43 5.74
N GLY A 105 -13.06 11.65 5.15
CA GLY A 105 -12.91 10.19 5.04
C GLY A 105 -11.64 9.78 4.29
N LEU A 106 -11.31 10.46 3.19
CA LEU A 106 -10.08 10.22 2.43
C LEU A 106 -8.82 10.57 3.22
N LEU A 107 -8.83 11.66 4.01
CA LEU A 107 -7.74 11.98 4.94
C LEU A 107 -7.56 10.89 6.00
N MET A 108 -8.64 10.31 6.52
CA MET A 108 -8.53 9.15 7.41
C MET A 108 -7.89 7.97 6.69
N VAL A 109 -8.29 7.65 5.45
CA VAL A 109 -7.65 6.58 4.67
C VAL A 109 -6.16 6.87 4.43
N PHE A 110 -5.79 8.13 4.18
CA PHE A 110 -4.40 8.56 4.07
C PHE A 110 -3.62 8.32 5.37
N ALA A 111 -4.18 8.71 6.52
CA ALA A 111 -3.56 8.55 7.83
C ALA A 111 -3.39 7.07 8.22
N TYR A 112 -4.39 6.24 7.96
CA TYR A 112 -4.39 4.81 8.30
C TYR A 112 -3.79 3.90 7.20
N GLY A 113 -3.30 4.48 6.09
CA GLY A 113 -2.76 3.74 4.94
C GLY A 113 -1.54 2.84 5.24
N HIS A 114 -0.94 2.95 6.43
CA HIS A 114 0.18 2.13 6.89
C HIS A 114 -0.18 0.66 7.21
N MET A 115 -1.46 0.30 7.32
CA MET A 115 -1.80 -1.03 7.86
C MET A 115 -1.77 -2.18 6.84
N TYR A 116 -1.66 -1.95 5.53
CA TYR A 116 -2.04 -2.98 4.53
C TYR A 116 -1.06 -3.29 3.39
N TRP A 117 0.24 -3.13 3.60
CA TRP A 117 1.21 -3.90 2.79
C TRP A 117 1.56 -5.21 3.51
N GLY A 118 0.59 -6.13 3.54
CA GLY A 118 0.79 -7.51 4.01
C GLY A 118 1.85 -8.27 3.22
N TYR A 119 2.08 -7.87 1.96
CA TYR A 119 3.13 -8.45 1.11
C TYR A 119 4.54 -8.14 1.61
N ASP A 120 4.80 -6.90 2.03
CA ASP A 120 6.14 -6.50 2.47
C ASP A 120 6.45 -7.05 3.88
N ARG A 121 5.43 -7.16 4.73
CA ARG A 121 5.56 -7.81 6.05
C ARG A 121 5.84 -9.32 5.94
N MET A 122 5.16 -10.01 5.02
CA MET A 122 5.45 -11.42 4.71
C MET A 122 6.83 -11.61 4.07
N ARG A 123 7.27 -10.69 3.21
CA ARG A 123 8.59 -10.77 2.57
C ARG A 123 9.73 -10.45 3.54
N ALA A 124 9.50 -9.53 4.47
CA ALA A 124 10.41 -9.23 5.57
C ALA A 124 10.51 -10.40 6.56
N GLN A 125 9.38 -11.03 6.93
CA GLN A 125 9.39 -12.27 7.72
C GLN A 125 10.12 -13.40 7.00
N ARG A 126 9.81 -13.67 5.73
CA ARG A 126 10.48 -14.73 4.95
C ARG A 126 11.97 -14.45 4.75
N LYS A 127 12.37 -13.18 4.61
CA LYS A 127 13.80 -12.81 4.58
C LYS A 127 14.46 -13.02 5.94
N GLY A 128 13.79 -12.68 7.03
CA GLY A 128 14.27 -12.93 8.40
C GLY A 128 14.41 -14.42 8.71
N GLU A 129 13.40 -15.21 8.34
CA GLU A 129 13.39 -16.68 8.49
C GLU A 129 14.48 -17.35 7.65
N ARG A 130 14.67 -16.93 6.39
CA ARG A 130 15.76 -17.43 5.53
C ARG A 130 17.14 -17.00 6.05
N ALA A 131 17.29 -15.77 6.50
CA ALA A 131 18.55 -15.29 7.07
C ALA A 131 18.90 -16.01 8.38
N ALA A 132 17.90 -16.36 9.19
CA ALA A 132 18.07 -17.19 10.40
C ALA A 132 18.48 -18.62 10.03
N ALA A 133 17.77 -19.26 9.08
CA ALA A 133 18.12 -20.60 8.59
C ALA A 133 19.54 -20.66 7.98
N ASP A 134 19.93 -19.65 7.21
CA ASP A 134 21.28 -19.55 6.63
C ASP A 134 22.36 -19.28 7.69
N ALA A 135 22.00 -18.67 8.83
CA ALA A 135 22.91 -18.47 9.96
C ALA A 135 23.11 -19.77 10.76
N GLU A 136 22.03 -20.51 11.00
CA GLU A 136 22.07 -21.83 11.65
C GLU A 136 22.89 -22.84 10.83
N ALA A 137 22.70 -22.88 9.51
CA ALA A 137 23.46 -23.76 8.62
C ALA A 137 24.98 -23.44 8.65
N ARG A 138 25.35 -22.15 8.69
CA ARG A 138 26.75 -21.72 8.80
C ARG A 138 27.37 -22.04 10.16
N ALA A 139 26.60 -21.93 11.25
CA ALA A 139 27.05 -22.31 12.58
C ALA A 139 27.30 -23.82 12.68
N HIS A 140 26.36 -24.63 12.18
CA HIS A 140 26.50 -26.08 12.16
C HIS A 140 27.70 -26.56 11.32
N GLU A 141 27.93 -25.92 10.16
CA GLU A 141 29.10 -26.23 9.33
C GLU A 141 30.42 -25.84 10.02
N ALA A 142 30.44 -24.73 10.77
CA ALA A 142 31.60 -24.32 11.54
C ALA A 142 31.92 -25.30 12.69
N GLU A 143 30.91 -25.79 13.41
CA GLU A 143 31.06 -26.82 14.43
C GLU A 143 31.59 -28.13 13.85
N LEU A 144 31.05 -28.59 12.72
CA LEU A 144 31.54 -29.80 12.04
C LEU A 144 32.99 -29.65 11.57
N ARG A 145 33.41 -28.45 11.15
CA ARG A 145 34.81 -28.18 10.79
C ARG A 145 35.72 -28.18 12.01
N ALA A 146 35.29 -27.61 13.13
CA ALA A 146 36.03 -27.64 14.40
C ALA A 146 36.19 -29.07 14.92
N ALA A 147 35.11 -29.84 14.98
CA ALA A 147 35.13 -31.24 15.41
C ALA A 147 36.05 -32.12 14.54
N ARG A 148 36.06 -31.89 13.22
CA ARG A 148 36.99 -32.59 12.30
C ARG A 148 38.44 -32.18 12.50
N ALA A 149 38.71 -30.92 12.85
CA ALA A 149 40.06 -30.44 13.13
C ALA A 149 40.60 -31.02 14.44
N GLU A 150 39.77 -31.04 15.49
CA GLU A 150 40.08 -31.65 16.78
C GLU A 150 40.33 -33.15 16.64
N GLY A 151 39.43 -33.90 15.97
CA GLY A 151 39.63 -35.33 15.72
C GLY A 151 40.88 -35.63 14.90
N ARG A 152 41.29 -34.74 13.98
CA ARG A 152 42.56 -34.87 13.25
C ARG A 152 43.77 -34.61 14.14
N ALA A 153 43.69 -33.64 15.04
CA ALA A 153 44.75 -33.31 15.97
C ALA A 153 44.95 -34.43 17.01
N GLU A 154 43.86 -35.01 17.53
CA GLU A 154 43.91 -36.17 18.42
C GLU A 154 44.49 -37.42 17.74
N ALA A 155 44.13 -37.67 16.47
CA ALA A 155 44.68 -38.79 15.68
C ALA A 155 46.19 -38.61 15.35
N LEU A 156 46.66 -37.36 15.29
CA LEU A 156 48.08 -37.05 15.09
C LEU A 156 48.86 -37.13 16.41
N GLY A 157 48.28 -36.68 17.53
CA GLY A 157 48.91 -36.76 18.86
C GLY A 157 48.96 -38.17 19.46
N THR A 158 48.05 -39.06 19.06
CA THR A 158 48.10 -40.49 19.43
C THR A 158 49.19 -41.24 18.67
N ARG A 159 49.44 -40.91 17.40
CA ARG A 159 50.55 -41.48 16.62
C ARG A 159 51.94 -41.09 17.13
N ASP A 160 52.07 -39.93 17.76
CA ASP A 160 53.33 -39.45 18.35
C ASP A 160 53.66 -40.18 19.67
N ARG A 161 52.63 -40.57 20.45
CA ARG A 161 52.82 -41.34 21.70
C ARG A 161 53.17 -42.81 21.49
N ASP A 162 52.77 -43.40 20.36
CA ASP A 162 53.08 -44.79 20.03
C ASP A 162 54.44 -44.94 19.30
N GLY A 163 55.11 -43.83 18.95
CA GLY A 163 56.39 -43.81 18.21
C GLY A 163 57.67 -43.91 19.06
N ASP A 164 57.62 -43.58 20.35
CA ASP A 164 58.80 -43.52 21.24
C ASP A 164 59.05 -44.81 22.05
N GLY A 165 58.35 -45.90 21.71
CA GLY A 165 58.45 -47.18 22.41
C GLY A 165 59.31 -48.22 21.68
N HIS A 166 60.62 -48.01 21.54
CA HIS A 166 61.53 -49.15 21.30
C HIS A 166 62.82 -49.14 22.15
N PRO A 167 63.08 -50.24 22.90
CA PRO A 167 64.20 -50.35 23.83
C PRO A 167 65.47 -50.80 23.09
N GLY A 168 66.59 -50.14 23.40
CA GLY A 168 67.95 -50.57 23.07
C GLY A 168 68.80 -50.56 24.34
#